data_AF-A0AAW3RAN9-F1
#
_entry.id   AF-A0AAW3RAN9-F1
#
_cell.length_a   1.000
_cell.length_b   1.000
_cell.length_c   1.000
_cell.angle_alpha   90.00
_cell.angle_beta   90.00
_cell.angle_gamma   90.00
#
_symmetry.space_group_name_H-M   'P 1'
#
loop_
_entity.id
_entity.type
_entity.pdbx_description
1 polymer ?
#
loop_
_entity_poly.entity_id
_entity_poly.type
_entity_poly.pdbx_seq_one_letter_code
_entity_poly.pdbx_strand_id
1 'polypeptide(L)'
;MGGLKQIINAMGGVTVTPKLTFKYGNANVKKGVKIKLNGAAALDYSRMRYDDPQGDYGRQKRQRQVIMAMVSQSNSLGSIANIEKITKKLAKNMRTDLTWNDMVALDTKYKNASHHAKSYTVQGTDATIDGLSYQVASSSERYKNSKRIRKALGLSNSNLTESVFSETASITTGSSSSSSSSSSTTTSSDTTTYGTSTTQDTTTQDQTTTQDQTTTQDQTTTNQY
;
A
#
# COMPACT_ATOMS: atom_id res chain seq x y z
N MET A 1 17.22 7.37 -0.55
CA MET A 1 16.06 6.81 -1.31
C MET A 1 16.36 6.67 -2.81
N GLY A 2 17.42 5.93 -3.19
CA GLY A 2 17.94 5.88 -4.56
C GLY A 2 17.81 4.55 -5.30
N GLY A 3 17.41 3.47 -4.61
CA GLY A 3 17.44 2.10 -5.15
C GLY A 3 16.75 1.97 -6.51
N LEU A 4 15.45 2.28 -6.61
CA LEU A 4 14.71 2.19 -7.86
C LEU A 4 15.36 2.98 -9.02
N LYS A 5 15.85 4.19 -8.75
CA LYS A 5 16.52 5.02 -9.77
C LYS A 5 17.79 4.34 -10.29
N GLN A 6 18.61 3.81 -9.38
CA GLN A 6 19.84 3.11 -9.73
C GLN A 6 19.57 1.83 -10.50
N ILE A 7 18.54 1.06 -10.11
CA ILE A 7 18.11 -0.15 -10.82
C ILE A 7 17.75 0.20 -12.27
N ILE A 8 16.84 1.15 -12.46
CA ILE A 8 16.35 1.53 -13.79
C ILE A 8 17.48 2.10 -14.65
N ASN A 9 18.37 2.93 -14.08
CA ASN A 9 19.53 3.44 -14.79
C ASN A 9 20.52 2.33 -15.19
N ALA A 10 20.78 1.36 -14.31
CA ALA A 10 21.65 0.23 -14.59
C ALA A 10 21.12 -0.67 -15.71
N MET A 11 19.79 -0.74 -15.87
CA MET A 11 19.12 -1.44 -16.95
C MET A 11 19.07 -0.64 -18.28
N GLY A 12 19.58 0.59 -18.27
CA GLY A 12 19.57 1.48 -19.43
C GLY A 12 18.24 2.22 -19.63
N GLY A 13 17.39 2.31 -18.60
CA GLY A 13 16.05 2.88 -18.65
C GLY A 13 14.95 1.84 -18.86
N VAL A 14 13.68 2.26 -18.75
CA VAL A 14 12.50 1.41 -18.95
C VAL A 14 11.49 2.07 -19.87
N THR A 15 10.79 1.29 -20.70
CA THR A 15 9.79 1.83 -21.64
C THR A 15 8.38 1.61 -21.10
N VAL A 16 7.60 2.68 -20.98
CA VAL A 16 6.20 2.62 -20.56
C VAL A 16 5.27 3.17 -21.64
N THR A 17 4.01 2.75 -21.62
CA THR A 17 2.92 3.39 -22.39
C THR A 17 1.96 4.04 -21.39
N PRO A 18 2.06 5.36 -21.17
CA PRO A 18 1.27 6.08 -20.18
C PRO A 18 -0.23 6.06 -20.50
N LYS A 19 -1.06 6.00 -19.46
CA LYS A 19 -2.53 6.10 -19.59
C LYS A 19 -3.05 7.54 -19.48
N LEU A 20 -2.19 8.47 -19.11
CA LEU A 20 -2.47 9.88 -18.88
C LEU A 20 -1.32 10.73 -19.46
N THR A 21 -1.63 11.97 -19.83
CA THR A 21 -0.63 12.99 -20.20
C THR A 21 -0.39 13.86 -18.99
N PHE A 22 0.87 14.04 -18.59
CA PHE A 22 1.24 14.93 -17.48
C PHE A 22 2.73 15.28 -17.50
N LYS A 23 3.08 16.34 -16.78
CA LYS A 23 4.47 16.71 -16.46
C LYS A 23 4.62 16.82 -14.95
N TYR A 24 5.52 16.04 -14.38
CA TYR A 24 5.78 16.00 -12.94
C TYR A 24 7.25 15.68 -12.69
N GLY A 25 8.01 16.61 -12.09
CA GLY A 25 9.45 16.48 -11.92
C GLY A 25 10.15 16.19 -13.26
N ASN A 26 10.90 15.08 -13.32
CA ASN A 26 11.59 14.62 -14.52
C ASN A 26 10.69 13.83 -15.49
N ALA A 27 9.46 13.49 -15.08
CA ALA A 27 8.52 12.79 -15.94
C ALA A 27 7.77 13.80 -16.82
N ASN A 28 7.88 13.63 -18.14
CA ASN A 28 7.08 14.36 -19.12
C ASN A 28 6.53 13.34 -20.11
N VAL A 29 5.24 13.03 -19.98
CA VAL A 29 4.64 11.87 -20.64
C VAL A 29 3.35 12.25 -21.36
N LYS A 30 3.09 11.58 -22.48
CA LYS A 30 1.85 11.71 -23.25
C LYS A 30 1.10 10.39 -23.24
N LYS A 31 -0.22 10.46 -23.04
CA LYS A 31 -1.12 9.31 -23.07
C LYS A 31 -0.95 8.53 -24.38
N GLY A 32 -0.80 7.22 -24.28
CA GLY A 32 -0.70 6.29 -25.41
C GLY A 32 0.65 6.30 -26.14
N VAL A 33 1.54 7.25 -25.85
CA VAL A 33 2.84 7.36 -26.51
C VAL A 33 3.87 6.54 -25.74
N LYS A 34 4.47 5.54 -26.39
CA LYS A 34 5.60 4.80 -25.82
C LYS A 34 6.75 5.76 -25.53
N ILE A 35 7.23 5.76 -24.30
CA ILE A 35 8.34 6.62 -23.88
C ILE A 35 9.32 5.83 -23.02
N LYS A 36 10.61 6.07 -23.27
CA LYS A 36 11.70 5.53 -22.45
C LYS A 36 11.99 6.48 -21.30
N LEU A 37 11.91 5.97 -20.08
CA LEU A 37 12.15 6.70 -18.85
C LEU A 37 13.48 6.25 -18.24
N ASN A 38 14.33 7.21 -17.88
CA ASN A 38 15.47 6.97 -17.00
C ASN A 38 14.99 6.82 -15.54
N GLY A 39 15.90 6.52 -14.62
CA GLY A 39 15.56 6.28 -13.22
C GLY A 39 14.85 7.46 -12.53
N ALA A 40 15.27 8.69 -12.80
CA ALA A 40 14.63 9.87 -12.23
C ALA A 40 13.21 10.06 -12.78
N ALA A 41 13.04 10.01 -14.09
CA ALA A 41 11.73 10.13 -14.74
C ALA A 41 10.78 8.98 -14.36
N ALA A 42 11.29 7.75 -14.22
CA ALA A 42 10.47 6.62 -13.80
C ALA A 42 10.04 6.72 -12.33
N LEU A 43 10.92 7.21 -11.45
CA LEU A 43 10.55 7.47 -10.06
C LEU A 43 9.46 8.54 -9.98
N ASP A 44 9.62 9.66 -10.67
CA ASP A 44 8.64 10.75 -10.66
C ASP A 44 7.32 10.31 -11.31
N TYR A 45 7.38 9.56 -12.41
CA TYR A 45 6.22 8.92 -13.04
C TYR A 45 5.44 8.03 -12.06
N SER A 46 6.14 7.27 -11.20
CA SER A 46 5.54 6.40 -10.19
C SER A 46 4.99 7.12 -8.95
N ARG A 47 5.39 8.39 -8.74
CA ARG A 47 5.08 9.18 -7.54
C ARG A 47 3.99 10.21 -7.73
N MET A 48 3.78 10.73 -8.95
CA MET A 48 2.73 11.71 -9.23
C MET A 48 1.40 11.21 -8.64
N ARG A 49 0.63 12.08 -8.00
CA ARG A 49 -0.64 11.72 -7.32
C ARG A 49 -1.78 12.66 -7.70
N TYR A 50 -1.56 13.96 -7.57
CA TYR A 50 -2.62 14.97 -7.63
C TYR A 50 -3.21 15.18 -9.03
N ASP A 51 -2.42 14.97 -10.09
CA ASP A 51 -2.90 15.09 -11.47
C ASP A 51 -3.57 13.80 -11.99
N ASP A 52 -3.75 12.79 -11.12
CA ASP A 52 -4.38 11.53 -11.48
C ASP A 52 -5.85 11.51 -11.01
N PRO A 53 -6.84 11.46 -11.91
CA PRO A 53 -8.25 11.44 -11.53
C PRO A 53 -8.65 10.18 -10.76
N GLN A 54 -7.80 9.14 -10.74
CA GLN A 54 -8.01 7.92 -9.96
C GLN A 54 -7.22 7.93 -8.64
N GLY A 55 -6.59 9.07 -8.30
CA GLY A 55 -5.83 9.28 -7.07
C GLY A 55 -4.80 8.17 -6.80
N ASP A 56 -4.91 7.56 -5.62
CA ASP A 56 -4.00 6.51 -5.17
C ASP A 56 -3.99 5.28 -6.09
N TYR A 57 -5.17 4.85 -6.53
CA TYR A 57 -5.30 3.71 -7.42
C TYR A 57 -4.67 3.97 -8.79
N GLY A 58 -4.74 5.21 -9.28
CA GLY A 58 -4.02 5.63 -10.48
C GLY A 58 -2.50 5.55 -10.30
N ARG A 59 -1.99 6.04 -9.16
CA ARG A 59 -0.58 5.92 -8.80
C ARG A 59 -0.12 4.46 -8.70
N GLN A 60 -0.89 3.60 -8.05
CA GLN A 60 -0.61 2.17 -7.97
C GLN A 60 -0.57 1.51 -9.36
N LYS A 61 -1.46 1.90 -10.28
CA LYS A 61 -1.41 1.44 -11.68
C LYS A 61 -0.10 1.86 -12.36
N ARG A 62 0.36 3.10 -12.16
CA ARG A 62 1.63 3.58 -12.72
C ARG A 62 2.85 2.90 -12.11
N GLN A 63 2.87 2.69 -10.79
CA GLN A 63 3.91 1.88 -10.12
C GLN A 63 4.00 0.48 -10.75
N ARG A 64 2.85 -0.15 -11.00
CA ARG A 64 2.81 -1.45 -11.66
C ARG A 64 3.28 -1.41 -13.11
N GLN A 65 2.97 -0.35 -13.86
CA GLN A 65 3.53 -0.16 -15.21
C GLN A 65 5.05 -0.08 -15.19
N VAL A 66 5.65 0.61 -14.21
CA VAL A 66 7.10 0.67 -14.05
C VAL A 66 7.67 -0.72 -13.73
N ILE A 67 7.06 -1.48 -12.81
CA ILE A 67 7.48 -2.85 -12.49
C ILE A 67 7.44 -3.75 -13.74
N MET A 68 6.33 -3.72 -14.49
CA MET A 68 6.20 -4.52 -15.71
C MET A 68 7.20 -4.10 -16.79
N ALA A 69 7.48 -2.80 -16.89
CA ALA A 69 8.50 -2.30 -17.81
C ALA A 69 9.91 -2.74 -17.39
N MET A 70 10.20 -2.85 -16.09
CA MET A 70 11.45 -3.41 -15.58
C MET A 70 11.56 -4.90 -15.94
N VAL A 71 10.51 -5.70 -15.75
CA VAL A 71 10.51 -7.12 -16.16
C VAL A 71 10.70 -7.27 -17.67
N SER A 72 10.03 -6.45 -18.48
CA SER A 72 10.22 -6.45 -19.93
C SER A 72 11.65 -6.05 -20.33
N GLN A 73 12.23 -5.09 -19.63
CA GLN A 73 13.59 -4.63 -19.87
C GLN A 73 14.61 -5.71 -19.47
N SER A 74 14.41 -6.44 -18.36
CA SER A 74 15.31 -7.53 -17.97
C SER A 74 15.36 -8.63 -19.03
N ASN A 75 14.20 -9.01 -19.58
CA ASN A 75 14.12 -9.99 -20.67
C ASN A 75 14.89 -9.53 -21.93
N SER A 76 14.99 -8.21 -22.15
CA SER A 76 15.66 -7.62 -23.31
C SER A 76 17.19 -7.50 -23.17
N LEU A 77 17.74 -7.68 -21.95
CA LEU A 77 19.18 -7.58 -21.70
C LEU A 77 20.00 -8.74 -22.30
N GLY A 78 19.32 -9.80 -22.75
CA GLY A 78 19.84 -10.86 -23.62
C GLY A 78 20.85 -11.84 -23.01
N SER A 79 21.64 -11.41 -22.03
CA SER A 79 22.70 -12.22 -21.40
C SER A 79 22.62 -12.23 -19.88
N ILE A 80 22.74 -13.42 -19.29
CA ILE A 80 22.80 -13.65 -17.84
C ILE A 80 23.95 -12.86 -17.20
N ALA A 81 25.06 -12.66 -17.93
CA ALA A 81 26.19 -11.86 -17.44
C ALA A 81 25.81 -10.38 -17.21
N ASN A 82 24.93 -9.82 -18.04
CA ASN A 82 24.42 -8.46 -17.85
C ASN A 82 23.53 -8.38 -16.61
N ILE A 83 22.67 -9.39 -16.41
CA ILE A 83 21.82 -9.51 -15.23
C ILE A 83 22.70 -9.60 -13.97
N GLU A 84 23.76 -10.41 -13.98
CA GLU A 84 24.67 -10.57 -12.84
C GLU A 84 25.36 -9.25 -12.47
N LYS A 85 25.90 -8.55 -13.47
CA LYS A 85 26.56 -7.25 -13.30
C LYS A 85 25.60 -6.22 -12.72
N ILE A 86 24.35 -6.21 -13.17
CA ILE A 86 23.30 -5.31 -12.68
C ILE A 86 22.93 -5.69 -11.24
N THR A 87 22.62 -6.96 -10.96
CA THR A 87 22.27 -7.44 -9.62
C THR A 87 23.36 -7.15 -8.59
N LYS A 88 24.64 -7.41 -8.91
CA LYS A 88 25.78 -7.09 -8.02
C LYS A 88 25.89 -5.59 -7.71
N LYS A 89 25.67 -4.71 -8.70
CA LYS A 89 25.66 -3.26 -8.49
C LYS A 89 24.52 -2.79 -7.60
N LEU A 90 23.39 -3.51 -7.63
CA LEU A 90 22.16 -3.13 -6.95
C LEU A 90 21.98 -3.78 -5.58
N ALA A 91 22.77 -4.82 -5.27
CA ALA A 91 22.70 -5.58 -4.03
C ALA A 91 22.73 -4.70 -2.77
N LYS A 92 23.47 -3.59 -2.78
CA LYS A 92 23.52 -2.63 -1.65
C LYS A 92 22.20 -1.90 -1.39
N ASN A 93 21.30 -1.87 -2.37
CA ASN A 93 20.02 -1.14 -2.32
C ASN A 93 18.79 -2.06 -2.40
N MET A 94 18.99 -3.38 -2.34
CA MET A 94 17.93 -4.38 -2.45
C MET A 94 18.11 -5.45 -1.39
N ARG A 95 17.00 -5.92 -0.81
CA ARG A 95 16.97 -7.10 0.05
C ARG A 95 16.02 -8.11 -0.59
N THR A 96 16.44 -9.36 -0.65
CA THR A 96 15.68 -10.46 -1.27
C THR A 96 16.13 -11.78 -0.65
N ASP A 97 15.21 -12.73 -0.55
CA ASP A 97 15.46 -14.13 -0.20
C ASP A 97 15.74 -15.00 -1.43
N LEU A 98 15.38 -14.53 -2.63
CA LEU A 98 15.79 -15.16 -3.90
C LEU A 98 17.31 -15.32 -4.00
N THR A 99 17.75 -16.55 -4.22
CA THR A 99 19.15 -16.86 -4.52
C THR A 99 19.50 -16.47 -5.96
N TRP A 100 20.79 -16.48 -6.29
CA TRP A 100 21.23 -16.27 -7.67
C TRP A 100 20.60 -17.27 -8.65
N ASN A 101 20.52 -18.55 -8.25
CA ASN A 101 19.94 -19.60 -9.08
C ASN A 101 18.44 -19.39 -9.29
N ASP A 102 17.71 -18.89 -8.29
CA ASP A 102 16.28 -18.54 -8.43
C ASP A 102 16.10 -17.41 -9.44
N MET A 103 16.96 -16.37 -9.40
CA MET A 103 16.91 -15.28 -10.37
C MET A 103 17.19 -15.76 -11.80
N VAL A 104 18.17 -16.65 -11.97
CA VAL A 104 18.45 -17.28 -13.28
C VAL A 104 17.30 -18.16 -13.75
N ALA A 105 16.65 -18.90 -12.84
CA ALA A 105 15.47 -19.70 -13.17
C ALA A 105 14.27 -18.82 -13.57
N LEU A 106 14.05 -17.70 -12.88
CA LEU A 106 13.02 -16.72 -13.25
C LEU A 106 13.28 -16.12 -14.63
N ASP A 107 14.52 -15.70 -14.92
CA ASP A 107 14.87 -15.21 -16.24
C ASP A 107 14.70 -16.33 -17.27
N THR A 108 15.27 -17.52 -17.11
CA THR A 108 15.31 -18.51 -18.20
C THR A 108 14.00 -19.29 -18.39
N LYS A 109 13.26 -19.60 -17.32
CA LYS A 109 12.07 -20.47 -17.38
C LYS A 109 10.75 -19.73 -17.37
N TYR A 110 10.73 -18.47 -16.89
CA TYR A 110 9.48 -17.73 -16.67
C TYR A 110 9.33 -16.47 -17.55
N LYS A 111 10.18 -16.22 -18.56
CA LYS A 111 10.02 -15.07 -19.49
C LYS A 111 8.60 -14.95 -20.04
N ASN A 112 8.04 -16.06 -20.49
CA ASN A 112 6.71 -16.10 -21.11
C ASN A 112 5.58 -15.77 -20.12
N ALA A 113 5.75 -16.05 -18.82
CA ALA A 113 4.75 -15.71 -17.81
C ALA A 113 4.56 -14.19 -17.69
N SER A 114 5.60 -13.40 -18.01
CA SER A 114 5.54 -11.94 -17.96
C SER A 114 4.66 -11.31 -19.07
N HIS A 115 4.42 -12.01 -20.18
CA HIS A 115 3.70 -11.47 -21.34
C HIS A 115 2.20 -11.25 -21.08
N HIS A 116 1.61 -12.03 -20.18
CA HIS A 116 0.16 -12.01 -19.89
C HIS A 116 -0.13 -11.63 -18.43
N ALA A 117 0.65 -10.72 -17.87
CA ALA A 117 0.52 -10.29 -16.49
C ALA A 117 -0.84 -9.61 -16.24
N LYS A 118 -1.67 -10.20 -15.39
CA LYS A 118 -2.91 -9.60 -14.90
C LYS A 118 -2.66 -8.85 -13.61
N SER A 119 -3.34 -7.72 -13.46
CA SER A 119 -3.13 -6.80 -12.36
C SER A 119 -4.44 -6.56 -11.63
N TYR A 120 -4.42 -6.76 -10.31
CA TYR A 120 -5.55 -6.47 -9.44
C TYR A 120 -5.10 -5.54 -8.33
N THR A 121 -6.04 -4.78 -7.79
CA THR A 121 -5.82 -3.87 -6.68
C THR A 121 -6.94 -4.07 -5.70
N VAL A 122 -6.60 -4.39 -4.45
CA VAL A 122 -7.59 -4.54 -3.38
C VAL A 122 -8.26 -3.20 -3.19
N GLN A 123 -9.58 -3.17 -3.34
CA GLN A 123 -10.38 -1.98 -3.09
C GLN A 123 -10.77 -1.94 -1.62
N GLY A 124 -10.77 -0.75 -1.04
CA GLY A 124 -11.26 -0.54 0.32
C GLY A 124 -11.98 0.79 0.44
N THR A 125 -12.76 0.92 1.50
CA THR A 125 -13.42 2.16 1.87
C THR A 125 -12.57 2.92 2.86
N ASP A 126 -12.52 4.23 2.73
CA ASP A 126 -11.81 5.06 3.68
C ASP A 126 -12.51 5.01 5.04
N ALA A 127 -11.72 4.91 6.11
CA ALA A 127 -12.19 4.92 7.49
C ALA A 127 -11.23 5.74 8.34
N THR A 128 -11.77 6.46 9.32
CA THR A 128 -10.97 7.10 10.35
C THR A 128 -11.14 6.32 11.64
N ILE A 129 -10.06 5.76 12.15
CA ILE A 129 -10.03 4.99 13.41
C ILE A 129 -8.96 5.64 14.28
N ASP A 130 -9.33 6.05 15.48
CA ASP A 130 -8.43 6.74 16.43
C ASP A 130 -7.69 7.95 15.82
N GLY A 131 -8.40 8.72 14.98
CA GLY A 131 -7.84 9.90 14.30
C GLY A 131 -6.88 9.59 13.14
N LEU A 132 -6.61 8.32 12.85
CA LEU A 132 -5.76 7.90 11.73
C LEU A 132 -6.60 7.48 10.52
N SER A 133 -6.08 7.75 9.31
CA SER A 133 -6.72 7.36 8.06
C SER A 133 -6.36 5.92 7.68
N TYR A 134 -7.37 5.08 7.54
CA TYR A 134 -7.31 3.69 7.11
C TYR A 134 -8.07 3.52 5.79
N GLN A 135 -7.69 2.47 5.05
CA GLN A 135 -8.48 1.94 3.95
C GLN A 135 -8.87 0.50 4.30
N VAL A 136 -10.17 0.27 4.51
CA VAL A 136 -10.71 -1.01 4.98
C VAL A 136 -11.28 -1.78 3.79
N ALA A 137 -10.66 -2.91 3.46
CA ALA A 137 -11.18 -3.82 2.44
C ALA A 137 -12.24 -4.76 3.03
N SER A 138 -13.41 -4.83 2.38
CA SER A 138 -14.51 -5.69 2.83
C SER A 138 -14.12 -7.18 2.78
N SER A 139 -14.81 -8.00 3.57
CA SER A 139 -14.66 -9.48 3.56
C SER A 139 -14.81 -10.04 2.15
N SER A 140 -15.79 -9.57 1.39
CA SER A 140 -16.02 -9.96 0.00
C SER A 140 -14.84 -9.66 -0.93
N GLU A 141 -14.26 -8.46 -0.82
CA GLU A 141 -13.11 -8.08 -1.66
C GLU A 141 -11.84 -8.84 -1.27
N ARG A 142 -11.61 -9.09 0.03
CA ARG A 142 -10.50 -9.94 0.51
C ARG A 142 -10.66 -11.38 0.02
N TYR A 143 -11.86 -11.96 0.17
CA TYR A 143 -12.20 -13.30 -0.30
C TYR A 143 -11.99 -13.44 -1.81
N LYS A 144 -12.49 -12.50 -2.60
CA LYS A 144 -12.34 -12.47 -4.06
C LYS A 144 -10.88 -12.40 -4.49
N ASN A 145 -10.05 -11.56 -3.86
CA ASN A 145 -8.64 -11.48 -4.20
C ASN A 145 -7.87 -12.73 -3.75
N SER A 146 -8.20 -13.31 -2.59
CA SER A 146 -7.65 -14.60 -2.15
C SER A 146 -7.94 -15.72 -3.16
N LYS A 147 -9.19 -15.85 -3.63
CA LYS A 147 -9.55 -16.81 -4.69
C LYS A 147 -8.74 -16.62 -5.97
N ARG A 148 -8.51 -15.38 -6.40
CA ARG A 148 -7.71 -15.08 -7.60
C ARG A 148 -6.27 -15.54 -7.44
N ILE A 149 -5.65 -15.25 -6.29
CA ILE A 149 -4.26 -15.64 -6.01
C ILE A 149 -4.16 -17.16 -5.95
N ARG A 150 -5.04 -17.84 -5.20
CA ARG A 150 -5.04 -19.31 -5.11
C ARG A 150 -5.22 -19.97 -6.47
N LYS A 151 -6.15 -19.47 -7.29
CA LYS A 151 -6.34 -19.95 -8.67
C LYS A 151 -5.07 -19.78 -9.52
N ALA A 152 -4.39 -18.64 -9.40
CA ALA A 152 -3.15 -18.40 -10.14
C ALA A 152 -1.99 -19.31 -9.68
N LEU A 153 -2.02 -19.77 -8.43
CA LEU A 153 -1.06 -20.69 -7.84
C LEU A 153 -1.46 -22.17 -7.98
N GLY A 154 -2.60 -22.49 -8.61
CA GLY A 154 -3.10 -23.87 -8.73
C GLY A 154 -3.56 -24.49 -7.40
N LEU A 155 -3.91 -23.68 -6.41
CA LEU A 155 -4.31 -24.14 -5.07
C LEU A 155 -5.83 -24.35 -4.97
N SER A 156 -6.27 -25.37 -4.21
CA SER A 156 -7.69 -25.66 -3.93
C SER A 156 -8.38 -24.51 -3.18
N ASN A 157 -9.69 -24.32 -3.37
CA ASN A 157 -10.49 -23.35 -2.60
C ASN A 157 -11.42 -24.01 -1.57
N SER A 158 -11.25 -25.30 -1.28
CA SER A 158 -12.19 -26.09 -0.47
C SER A 158 -12.49 -25.49 0.91
N ASN A 159 -11.50 -24.90 1.57
CA ASN A 159 -11.66 -24.29 2.90
C ASN A 159 -11.77 -22.76 2.86
N LEU A 160 -11.94 -22.17 1.67
CA LEU A 160 -11.99 -20.72 1.52
C LEU A 160 -13.46 -20.26 1.39
N THR A 161 -13.99 -19.72 2.49
CA THR A 161 -15.29 -19.05 2.53
C THR A 161 -15.10 -17.56 2.82
N GLU A 162 -16.13 -16.75 2.54
CA GLU A 162 -16.11 -15.32 2.86
C GLU A 162 -16.05 -15.07 4.38
N SER A 163 -16.62 -15.97 5.20
CA SER A 163 -16.58 -15.90 6.66
C SER A 163 -15.17 -16.00 7.25
N VAL A 164 -14.21 -16.64 6.56
CA VAL A 164 -12.80 -16.60 6.99
C VAL A 164 -12.25 -15.16 7.02
N PHE A 165 -12.90 -14.25 6.31
CA PHE A 165 -12.53 -12.83 6.24
C PHE A 165 -13.52 -11.94 7.01
N SER A 166 -14.49 -12.46 7.77
CA SER A 166 -15.40 -11.61 8.55
C SER A 166 -14.77 -11.07 9.83
N GLU A 167 -13.77 -11.77 10.37
CA GLU A 167 -13.00 -11.28 11.51
C GLU A 167 -11.98 -10.24 11.02
N THR A 168 -12.18 -9.00 11.44
CA THR A 168 -11.11 -7.99 11.41
C THR A 168 -10.22 -8.31 12.61
N ALA A 169 -8.91 -8.44 12.42
CA ALA A 169 -7.97 -8.59 13.52
C ALA A 169 -8.29 -7.50 14.56
N SER A 170 -8.83 -7.89 15.70
CA SER A 170 -9.06 -7.01 16.82
C SER A 170 -7.71 -6.43 17.20
N ILE A 171 -7.56 -5.11 17.10
CA ILE A 171 -6.38 -4.41 17.60
C ILE A 171 -6.44 -4.58 19.12
N THR A 172 -5.74 -5.57 19.64
CA THR A 172 -5.45 -5.65 21.07
C THR A 172 -4.42 -4.56 21.36
N THR A 173 -4.89 -3.34 21.64
CA THR A 173 -4.10 -2.38 22.42
C THR A 173 -3.79 -3.04 23.74
N GLY A 174 -2.51 -3.25 24.01
CA GLY A 174 -2.04 -3.93 25.21
C GLY A 174 -2.60 -3.27 26.46
N SER A 175 -3.47 -4.00 27.16
CA SER A 175 -3.56 -3.92 28.60
C SER A 175 -3.32 -5.34 29.12
N SER A 176 -2.38 -5.42 30.04
CA SER A 176 -1.89 -6.57 30.78
C SER A 176 -2.89 -7.71 30.99
N SER A 177 -2.36 -8.93 30.79
CA SER A 177 -2.89 -10.23 31.15
C SER A 177 -3.84 -10.28 32.36
N SER A 178 -4.95 -10.99 32.20
CA SER A 178 -5.17 -12.23 32.97
C SER A 178 -6.23 -13.09 32.31
N SER A 179 -5.88 -14.36 32.16
CA SER A 179 -6.70 -15.49 31.75
C SER A 179 -8.06 -15.57 32.44
N SER A 180 -9.08 -16.03 31.70
CA SER A 180 -9.84 -17.20 32.16
C SER A 180 -10.66 -17.81 31.03
N SER A 181 -10.40 -19.09 30.83
CA SER A 181 -11.24 -20.07 30.17
C SER A 181 -12.67 -20.10 30.70
N SER A 182 -13.57 -20.44 29.78
CA SER A 182 -14.93 -20.96 29.95
C SER A 182 -15.20 -21.75 31.24
N SER A 183 -16.41 -21.62 31.79
CA SER A 183 -17.48 -22.63 31.61
C SER A 183 -18.61 -22.48 32.65
N SER A 184 -19.82 -22.83 32.19
CA SER A 184 -20.90 -23.51 32.93
C SER A 184 -21.52 -22.88 34.20
N THR A 185 -22.82 -22.64 34.06
CA THR A 185 -23.89 -22.67 35.06
C THR A 185 -23.73 -23.74 36.14
N THR A 186 -23.78 -23.35 37.42
CA THR A 186 -24.69 -23.91 38.46
C THR A 186 -24.62 -23.11 39.77
N THR A 187 -25.81 -22.65 40.18
CA THR A 187 -26.47 -22.65 41.50
C THR A 187 -25.71 -22.40 42.84
N SER A 188 -26.32 -21.48 43.59
CA SER A 188 -26.55 -21.47 45.05
C SER A 188 -25.56 -20.80 46.03
N SER A 189 -26.22 -20.06 46.94
CA SER A 189 -25.90 -19.73 48.34
C SER A 189 -25.06 -18.49 48.65
N ASP A 190 -25.79 -17.44 49.03
CA ASP A 190 -25.73 -16.75 50.33
C ASP A 190 -24.42 -16.15 50.88
N THR A 191 -24.57 -14.85 51.19
CA THR A 191 -24.01 -14.08 52.31
C THR A 191 -22.48 -13.91 52.38
N THR A 192 -22.00 -12.68 52.24
CA THR A 192 -21.75 -11.75 53.38
C THR A 192 -20.84 -10.60 52.94
N THR A 193 -21.37 -9.39 53.06
CA THR A 193 -20.77 -8.12 53.53
C THR A 193 -19.26 -8.06 53.77
N TYR A 194 -18.60 -7.11 53.11
CA TYR A 194 -17.66 -6.10 53.65
C TYR A 194 -17.50 -5.06 52.53
N GLY A 195 -17.61 -3.75 52.70
CA GLY A 195 -17.52 -2.89 53.86
C GLY A 195 -17.03 -1.55 53.29
N THR A 196 -17.92 -0.58 53.29
CA THR A 196 -17.79 0.79 52.78
C THR A 196 -16.56 1.51 53.34
N SER A 197 -15.89 2.32 52.52
CA SER A 197 -15.35 3.61 52.95
C SER A 197 -15.28 4.58 51.77
N THR A 198 -16.21 5.52 51.82
CA THR A 198 -16.33 6.70 50.96
C THR A 198 -15.63 7.85 51.67
N THR A 199 -14.81 8.61 50.94
CA THR A 199 -14.45 9.99 51.30
C THR A 199 -14.42 10.81 50.01
N GLN A 200 -15.49 11.56 49.76
CA GLN A 200 -15.54 13.02 49.56
C GLN A 200 -14.32 13.60 48.81
N ASP A 201 -14.47 14.01 47.54
CA ASP A 201 -15.15 15.22 47.04
C ASP A 201 -14.31 16.49 47.26
N THR A 202 -13.80 17.08 46.17
CA THR A 202 -13.59 18.52 46.07
C THR A 202 -13.66 18.93 44.61
N THR A 203 -14.70 19.70 44.31
CA THR A 203 -14.93 20.46 43.09
C THR A 203 -13.99 21.66 43.03
N THR A 204 -13.44 22.00 41.86
CA THR A 204 -13.04 23.38 41.55
C THR A 204 -13.31 23.66 40.09
N GLN A 205 -14.28 24.55 39.87
CA GLN A 205 -14.50 25.24 38.61
C GLN A 205 -13.41 26.30 38.44
N ASP A 206 -12.96 26.53 37.21
CA ASP A 206 -12.49 27.86 36.84
C ASP A 206 -12.95 28.22 35.42
N GLN A 207 -13.54 29.41 35.32
CA GLN A 207 -14.01 30.05 34.09
C GLN A 207 -12.96 31.06 33.62
N THR A 208 -12.69 31.14 32.32
CA THR A 208 -12.25 32.40 31.71
C THR A 208 -12.52 32.45 30.19
N THR A 209 -13.62 33.13 29.84
CA THR A 209 -13.81 34.21 28.83
C THR A 209 -12.85 34.37 27.63
N THR A 210 -13.45 34.20 26.44
CA THR A 210 -13.48 35.06 25.20
C THR A 210 -12.19 35.61 24.57
N GLN A 211 -11.97 35.30 23.28
CA GLN A 211 -11.93 36.33 22.23
C GLN A 211 -12.14 35.76 20.81
N ASP A 212 -13.08 36.41 20.13
CA ASP A 212 -13.50 36.30 18.74
C ASP A 212 -12.72 37.35 17.92
N GLN A 213 -12.20 36.99 16.74
CA GLN A 213 -11.86 37.97 15.70
C GLN A 213 -12.12 37.36 14.31
N THR A 214 -13.24 37.81 13.76
CA THR A 214 -13.55 37.87 12.33
C THR A 214 -12.82 39.05 11.69
N THR A 215 -12.30 38.91 10.47
CA THR A 215 -12.08 40.05 9.58
C THR A 215 -12.30 39.64 8.13
N THR A 216 -13.31 40.26 7.53
CA THR A 216 -13.58 40.35 6.09
C THR A 216 -12.83 41.56 5.54
N GLN A 217 -12.15 41.44 4.39
CA GLN A 217 -12.07 42.53 3.41
C GLN A 217 -12.08 41.99 1.97
N ASP A 218 -12.83 42.74 1.17
CA ASP A 218 -13.15 42.60 -0.24
C ASP A 218 -12.24 43.53 -1.08
N GLN A 219 -12.32 43.42 -2.41
CA GLN A 219 -11.88 44.32 -3.49
C GLN A 219 -10.74 43.88 -4.44
N THR A 220 -11.17 43.26 -5.56
CA THR A 220 -11.04 43.69 -6.98
C THR A 220 -9.79 44.45 -7.50
N THR A 221 -9.18 43.94 -8.60
CA THR A 221 -8.88 44.55 -9.95
C THR A 221 -7.66 43.85 -10.61
N THR A 222 -7.80 43.19 -11.78
CA THR A 222 -7.63 43.66 -13.18
C THR A 222 -6.20 43.51 -13.79
N ASN A 223 -6.10 42.55 -14.72
CA ASN A 223 -5.40 42.55 -16.03
C ASN A 223 -3.86 42.67 -16.27
N GLN A 224 -3.43 41.82 -17.23
CA GLN A 224 -2.39 41.95 -18.29
C GLN A 224 -0.92 41.87 -17.81
N TYR A 225 0.01 41.11 -18.39
CA TYR A 225 0.21 40.48 -19.70
C TYR A 225 0.73 39.04 -19.56
#